data_AF-X1UEC5-F1
#
_entry.id   AF-X1UEC5-F1
#
_cell.length_a   1.000
_cell.length_b   1.000
_cell.length_c   1.000
_cell.angle_alpha   90.00
_cell.angle_beta   90.00
_cell.angle_gamma   90.00
#
_symmetry.space_group_name_H-M   'P 1'
#
loop_
_entity.id
_entity.type
_entity.pdbx_description
1 polymer ?
#
loop_
_entity_poly.entity_id
_entity_poly.type
_entity_poly.pdbx_seq_one_letter_code
_entity_poly.pdbx_strand_id
1 'polypeptide(L)'
;CEKGTASWCPSCPSMASKLSDIYESGDYPFFFVSMVVDESNDANSRMGNYNLKWLPTAFYDGGADVVVGGGPDTSYHEDIIEACGQRDVHELDLTLSVEWLGEGSLEININIINNEELPNDPPEKPTINGPTSAKTGEDHEYTFVTTDPDGDDVYYFVDWGDETNSSWLGPSNSGEEVTATHTWSEDGIYIVRVKAKDMDGAESDFETLKVTMPINQALINLQNFLEILSKFFPRLGLISDF
;
A
#
# COMPACT_ATOMS: atom_id res chain seq x y z
N CYS A 1 -15.41 -1.17 27.94
CA CYS A 1 -16.35 -0.24 28.60
C CYS A 1 -15.75 0.29 29.89
N GLU A 2 -15.84 1.59 30.14
CA GLU A 2 -15.39 2.20 31.39
C GLU A 2 -16.59 2.73 32.17
N LYS A 3 -16.77 2.27 33.40
CA LYS A 3 -17.89 2.69 34.26
C LYS A 3 -17.39 3.62 35.35
N GLY A 4 -17.86 4.87 35.36
CA GLY A 4 -17.74 5.76 36.51
C GLY A 4 -18.67 5.32 37.65
N THR A 5 -18.12 5.16 38.86
CA THR A 5 -18.84 4.79 40.08
C THR A 5 -18.22 5.46 41.31
N ALA A 6 -18.89 5.39 42.45
CA ALA A 6 -18.33 5.80 43.75
C ALA A 6 -18.75 4.86 44.87
N SER A 7 -18.00 4.83 45.98
CA SER A 7 -18.30 3.99 47.15
C SER A 7 -19.66 4.34 47.79
N TRP A 8 -20.03 5.62 47.78
CA TRP A 8 -21.26 6.14 48.39
C TRP A 8 -22.49 6.10 47.46
N CYS A 9 -22.33 5.68 46.21
CA CYS A 9 -23.36 5.79 45.17
C CYS A 9 -24.42 4.67 45.27
N PRO A 10 -25.68 4.97 45.65
CA PRO A 10 -26.69 3.93 45.90
C PRO A 10 -27.17 3.22 44.63
N SER A 11 -27.19 3.92 43.50
CA SER A 11 -27.66 3.39 42.21
C SER A 11 -26.56 2.67 41.42
N CYS A 12 -25.30 2.81 41.83
CA CYS A 12 -24.15 2.23 41.12
C CYS A 12 -24.12 0.69 41.11
N PRO A 13 -24.54 -0.03 42.16
CA PRO A 13 -24.64 -1.49 42.13
C PRO A 13 -25.56 -2.03 41.03
N SER A 14 -26.61 -1.29 40.66
CA SER A 14 -27.55 -1.73 39.63
C SER A 14 -26.93 -1.80 38.23
N MET A 15 -26.09 -0.82 37.87
CA MET A 15 -25.31 -0.92 36.62
C MET A 15 -24.23 -2.00 36.74
N ALA A 16 -23.57 -2.07 37.90
CA ALA A 16 -22.48 -3.00 38.14
C ALA A 16 -22.90 -4.45 37.93
N SER A 17 -24.07 -4.85 38.44
CA SER A 17 -24.57 -6.21 38.28
C SER A 17 -24.82 -6.54 36.82
N LYS A 18 -25.48 -5.66 36.05
CA LYS A 18 -25.79 -5.89 34.64
C LYS A 18 -24.54 -6.05 33.78
N LEU A 19 -23.53 -5.20 33.98
CA LEU A 19 -22.25 -5.32 33.26
C LEU A 19 -21.48 -6.59 33.66
N SER A 20 -21.58 -7.01 34.94
CA SER A 20 -20.99 -8.28 35.41
C SER A 20 -21.70 -9.46 34.77
N ASP A 21 -23.03 -9.46 34.73
CA ASP A 21 -23.83 -10.53 34.13
C ASP A 21 -23.45 -10.73 32.64
N ILE A 22 -23.26 -9.63 31.89
CA ILE A 22 -22.83 -9.69 30.49
C ILE A 22 -21.40 -10.23 30.37
N TYR A 23 -20.47 -9.75 31.18
CA TYR A 23 -19.09 -10.26 31.18
C TYR A 23 -19.03 -11.75 31.52
N GLU A 24 -19.79 -12.19 32.52
CA GLU A 24 -19.83 -13.57 32.99
C GLU A 24 -20.55 -14.53 32.03
N SER A 25 -21.47 -14.01 31.21
CA SER A 25 -22.16 -14.81 30.18
C SER A 25 -21.18 -15.43 29.18
N GLY A 26 -20.11 -14.70 28.82
CA GLY A 26 -19.19 -15.07 27.75
C GLY A 26 -19.79 -14.95 26.33
N ASP A 27 -21.02 -14.43 26.21
CA ASP A 27 -21.71 -14.29 24.92
C ASP A 27 -21.09 -13.20 24.04
N TYR A 28 -20.37 -12.26 24.65
CA TYR A 28 -19.68 -11.15 23.99
C TYR A 28 -18.21 -11.11 24.39
N PRO A 29 -17.29 -10.68 23.49
CA PRO A 29 -15.92 -10.32 23.85
C PRO A 29 -15.89 -8.97 24.60
N PHE A 30 -16.68 -8.88 25.66
CA PHE A 30 -16.93 -7.65 26.40
C PHE A 30 -16.04 -7.59 27.64
N PHE A 31 -15.29 -6.50 27.79
CA PHE A 31 -14.54 -6.21 29.01
C PHE A 31 -14.94 -4.85 29.57
N PHE A 32 -15.02 -4.77 30.89
CA PHE A 32 -15.28 -3.50 31.55
C PHE A 32 -14.42 -3.29 32.79
N VAL A 33 -14.25 -2.01 33.14
CA VAL A 33 -13.53 -1.58 34.33
C VAL A 33 -14.41 -0.62 35.13
N SER A 34 -14.42 -0.79 36.46
CA SER A 34 -15.11 0.11 37.38
C SER A 34 -14.13 1.15 37.92
N MET A 35 -14.35 2.41 37.56
CA MET A 35 -13.56 3.56 37.98
C MET A 35 -14.21 4.17 39.22
N VAL A 36 -13.70 3.81 40.40
CA VAL A 36 -14.19 4.29 41.70
C VAL A 36 -13.58 5.67 41.99
N VAL A 37 -14.31 6.73 41.64
CA VAL A 37 -13.74 8.09 41.52
C VAL A 37 -13.45 8.76 42.88
N ASP A 38 -14.08 8.31 43.96
CA ASP A 38 -13.85 8.81 45.31
C ASP A 38 -12.71 8.12 46.04
N GLU A 39 -12.27 6.96 45.53
CA GLU A 39 -11.21 6.15 46.16
C GLU A 39 -9.87 6.24 45.41
N SER A 40 -9.87 6.66 44.13
CA SER A 40 -8.67 6.77 43.31
C SER A 40 -8.63 8.06 42.49
N ASN A 41 -7.58 8.86 42.72
CA ASN A 41 -7.32 10.07 41.93
C ASN A 41 -7.09 9.75 40.45
N ASP A 42 -6.47 8.61 40.13
CA ASP A 42 -6.23 8.19 38.75
C ASP A 42 -7.54 7.78 38.08
N ALA A 43 -8.43 7.07 38.79
CA ALA A 43 -9.77 6.76 38.30
C ALA A 43 -10.58 8.05 38.07
N ASN A 44 -10.52 9.00 39.01
CA ASN A 44 -11.17 10.30 38.86
C ASN A 44 -10.63 11.10 37.67
N SER A 45 -9.30 11.13 37.48
CA SER A 45 -8.65 11.78 36.35
C SER A 45 -9.04 11.15 35.02
N ARG A 46 -9.00 9.80 34.93
CA ARG A 46 -9.43 9.05 33.74
C ARG A 46 -10.90 9.34 33.40
N MET A 47 -11.78 9.38 34.40
CA MET A 47 -13.19 9.76 34.20
C MET A 47 -13.38 11.23 33.81
N GLY A 48 -12.45 12.10 34.19
CA GLY A 48 -12.37 13.48 33.71
C GLY A 48 -12.19 13.58 32.20
N ASN A 49 -11.39 12.71 31.60
CA ASN A 49 -11.21 12.65 30.13
C ASN A 49 -12.50 12.31 29.39
N TYR A 50 -13.37 11.53 30.04
CA TYR A 50 -14.71 11.19 29.55
C TYR A 50 -15.77 12.24 29.93
N ASN A 51 -15.37 13.36 30.54
CA ASN A 51 -16.26 14.43 30.98
C ASN A 51 -17.40 13.93 31.88
N LEU A 52 -17.11 12.96 32.76
CA LEU A 52 -18.09 12.36 33.68
C LEU A 52 -18.83 13.43 34.50
N LYS A 53 -20.18 13.40 34.48
CA LYS A 53 -21.05 14.32 35.22
C LYS A 53 -21.90 13.67 36.30
N TRP A 54 -22.31 12.41 36.09
CA TRP A 54 -23.29 11.73 36.92
C TRP A 54 -22.86 10.29 37.20
N LEU A 55 -23.31 9.72 38.31
CA LEU A 55 -22.98 8.35 38.71
C LEU A 55 -24.25 7.49 38.87
N PRO A 56 -24.22 6.20 38.47
CA PRO A 56 -23.18 5.60 37.62
C PRO A 56 -23.26 6.14 36.18
N THR A 57 -22.16 6.09 35.44
CA THR A 57 -22.17 6.27 33.98
C THR A 57 -21.26 5.25 33.33
N ALA A 58 -21.70 4.59 32.26
CA ALA A 58 -20.89 3.69 31.45
C ALA A 58 -20.57 4.35 30.11
N PHE A 59 -19.28 4.33 29.74
CA PHE A 59 -18.76 4.75 28.45
C PHE A 59 -18.42 3.51 27.64
N TYR A 60 -19.17 3.27 26.58
CA TYR A 60 -18.98 2.15 25.67
C TYR A 60 -18.01 2.56 24.58
N ASP A 61 -17.07 1.67 24.28
CA ASP A 61 -16.15 1.80 23.15
C ASP A 61 -15.50 3.20 23.05
N GLY A 62 -14.80 3.60 24.11
CA GLY A 62 -14.16 4.91 24.16
C GLY A 62 -15.13 6.09 24.22
N GLY A 63 -16.39 5.86 24.66
CA GLY A 63 -17.42 6.88 24.78
C GLY A 63 -18.20 7.13 23.49
N ALA A 64 -18.15 6.20 22.53
CA ALA A 64 -19.01 6.20 21.36
C ALA A 64 -20.50 6.14 21.74
N ASP A 65 -20.82 5.41 22.81
CA ASP A 65 -22.10 5.49 23.49
C ASP A 65 -21.90 5.73 25.00
N VAL A 66 -22.86 6.41 25.62
CA VAL A 66 -22.80 6.84 27.02
C VAL A 66 -24.13 6.61 27.69
N VAL A 67 -24.12 5.72 28.69
CA VAL A 67 -25.30 5.42 29.51
C VAL A 67 -25.15 6.06 30.87
N VAL A 68 -26.02 7.00 31.19
CA VAL A 68 -26.13 7.61 32.53
C VAL A 68 -27.20 6.88 33.35
N GLY A 69 -26.87 6.52 34.58
CA GLY A 69 -27.72 5.69 35.44
C GLY A 69 -27.71 4.22 35.02
N GLY A 70 -28.32 3.33 35.80
CA GLY A 70 -28.16 1.88 35.62
C GLY A 70 -28.83 1.25 34.41
N GLY A 71 -29.42 2.02 33.49
CA GLY A 71 -30.26 1.48 32.41
C GLY A 71 -31.53 0.76 32.92
N PRO A 72 -32.45 0.37 32.04
CA PRO A 72 -33.66 -0.37 32.41
C PRO A 72 -33.35 -1.82 32.81
N ASP A 73 -32.54 -2.54 32.03
CA ASP A 73 -32.25 -3.98 32.18
C ASP A 73 -30.92 -4.36 31.51
N THR A 74 -30.56 -5.64 31.53
CA THR A 74 -29.32 -6.15 30.93
C THR A 74 -29.36 -6.09 29.40
N SER A 75 -30.49 -6.43 28.77
CA SER A 75 -30.67 -6.38 27.31
C SER A 75 -30.39 -5.00 26.72
N TYR A 76 -30.74 -3.94 27.44
CA TYR A 76 -30.40 -2.57 27.02
C TYR A 76 -28.89 -2.34 26.87
N HIS A 77 -28.07 -2.97 27.70
CA HIS A 77 -26.63 -2.87 27.60
C HIS A 77 -26.05 -3.81 26.54
N GLU A 78 -26.67 -4.97 26.33
CA GLU A 78 -26.33 -5.90 25.24
C GLU A 78 -26.54 -5.24 23.87
N ASP A 79 -27.69 -4.58 23.64
CA ASP A 79 -27.99 -3.85 22.41
C ASP A 79 -26.91 -2.81 22.07
N ILE A 80 -26.40 -2.09 23.08
CA ILE A 80 -25.34 -1.08 22.91
C ILE A 80 -24.00 -1.74 22.58
N ILE A 81 -23.67 -2.86 23.24
CA ILE A 81 -22.43 -3.60 22.96
C ILE A 81 -22.44 -4.14 21.53
N GLU A 82 -23.56 -4.70 21.09
CA GLU A 82 -23.75 -5.15 19.70
C GLU A 82 -23.60 -3.99 18.72
N ALA A 83 -24.28 -2.87 18.98
CA ALA A 83 -24.19 -1.69 18.14
C ALA A 83 -22.75 -1.15 18.04
N CYS A 84 -22.00 -1.11 19.15
CA CYS A 84 -20.59 -0.75 19.16
C CYS A 84 -19.74 -1.77 18.38
N GLY A 85 -20.02 -3.07 18.53
CA GLY A 85 -19.29 -4.15 17.86
C GLY A 85 -19.52 -4.24 16.35
N GLN A 86 -20.57 -3.61 15.82
CA GLN A 86 -20.87 -3.53 14.38
C GLN A 86 -20.37 -2.24 13.72
N ARG A 87 -19.65 -1.38 14.45
CA ARG A 87 -19.10 -0.15 13.89
C ARG A 87 -17.99 -0.46 12.89
N ASP A 88 -17.92 0.34 11.85
CA ASP A 88 -16.77 0.40 10.96
C ASP A 88 -15.59 1.01 11.72
N VAL A 89 -14.53 0.22 11.91
CA VAL A 89 -13.34 0.55 12.70
C VAL A 89 -12.10 0.04 11.96
N HIS A 90 -10.96 0.64 12.28
CA HIS A 90 -9.67 0.20 11.75
C HIS A 90 -9.39 -1.29 12.05
N GLU A 91 -8.87 -2.02 11.07
CA GLU A 91 -8.55 -3.44 11.22
C GLU A 91 -7.24 -3.61 12.00
N LEU A 92 -7.34 -3.60 13.33
CA LEU A 92 -6.20 -3.72 14.23
C LEU A 92 -6.21 -5.05 14.98
N ASP A 93 -5.10 -5.79 14.91
CA ASP A 93 -4.84 -6.93 15.79
C ASP A 93 -4.07 -6.48 17.02
N LEU A 94 -4.72 -6.55 18.19
CA LEU A 94 -4.11 -6.29 19.49
C LEU A 94 -3.88 -7.60 20.24
N THR A 95 -2.62 -7.91 20.55
CA THR A 95 -2.26 -8.98 21.48
C THR A 95 -1.69 -8.37 22.77
N LEU A 96 -2.30 -8.69 23.90
CA LEU A 96 -1.81 -8.37 25.23
C LEU A 96 -1.53 -9.68 25.98
N SER A 97 -0.32 -9.85 26.50
CA SER A 97 -0.01 -10.91 27.45
C SER A 97 0.58 -10.32 28.73
N VAL A 98 0.21 -10.93 29.86
CA VAL A 98 0.72 -10.55 31.18
C VAL A 98 1.20 -11.82 31.86
N GLU A 99 2.46 -11.84 32.26
CA GLU A 99 3.07 -12.96 32.96
C GLU A 99 3.59 -12.51 34.33
N TRP A 100 3.24 -13.25 35.38
CA TRP A 100 3.82 -13.06 36.70
C TRP A 100 5.14 -13.81 36.81
N LEU A 101 6.25 -13.06 36.90
CA LEU A 101 7.60 -13.61 36.96
C LEU A 101 8.05 -13.98 38.38
N GLY A 102 7.25 -13.65 39.40
CA GLY A 102 7.64 -13.78 40.81
C GLY A 102 8.28 -12.51 41.38
N GLU A 103 8.52 -12.52 42.69
CA GLU A 103 9.23 -11.44 43.41
C GLU A 103 8.69 -10.01 43.23
N GLY A 104 7.39 -9.84 42.92
CA GLY A 104 6.85 -8.51 42.66
C GLY A 104 6.88 -8.08 41.19
N SER A 105 7.36 -8.94 40.28
CA SER A 105 7.60 -8.59 38.89
C SER A 105 6.53 -9.16 37.95
N LEU A 106 6.04 -8.30 37.07
CA LEU A 106 5.14 -8.63 35.97
C LEU A 106 5.86 -8.31 34.65
N GLU A 107 5.77 -9.22 33.68
CA GLU A 107 6.05 -8.92 32.29
C GLU A 107 4.74 -8.62 31.57
N ILE A 108 4.72 -7.55 30.80
CA ILE A 108 3.56 -7.14 30.01
C ILE A 108 4.05 -6.97 28.57
N ASN A 109 3.55 -7.80 27.67
CA ASN A 109 3.84 -7.70 26.25
C ASN A 109 2.59 -7.19 25.51
N ILE A 110 2.79 -6.15 24.71
CA ILE A 110 1.74 -5.56 23.87
C ILE A 110 2.25 -5.60 22.43
N ASN A 111 1.48 -6.20 21.54
CA ASN A 111 1.71 -6.18 20.11
C ASN A 111 0.47 -5.62 19.42
N ILE A 112 0.67 -4.65 18.52
CA ILE A 112 -0.38 -4.03 17.72
C ILE A 112 0.03 -4.15 16.27
N ILE A 113 -0.82 -4.75 15.45
CA ILE A 113 -0.64 -4.83 14.00
C ILE A 113 -1.80 -4.07 13.36
N ASN A 114 -1.48 -3.13 12.46
CA ASN A 114 -2.48 -2.56 11.57
C ASN A 114 -2.56 -3.44 10.32
N ASN A 115 -3.70 -4.08 10.09
CA ASN A 115 -3.97 -4.95 8.94
C ASN A 115 -4.69 -4.22 7.80
N GLU A 116 -4.92 -2.92 7.93
CA GLU A 116 -5.49 -2.14 6.85
C GLU A 116 -4.59 -2.18 5.61
N GLU A 117 -5.17 -2.61 4.48
CA GLU A 117 -4.57 -2.35 3.17
C GLU A 117 -4.70 -0.85 2.89
N LEU A 118 -3.58 -0.15 2.85
CA LEU A 118 -3.60 1.22 2.32
C LEU A 118 -3.94 1.14 0.81
N PRO A 119 -4.76 2.07 0.30
CA PRO A 119 -4.90 2.21 -1.15
C PRO A 119 -3.51 2.36 -1.76
N ASN A 120 -3.21 1.58 -2.79
CA ASN A 120 -2.00 1.72 -3.58
C ASN A 120 -2.41 2.19 -4.99
N ASP A 121 -2.03 3.42 -5.32
CA ASP A 121 -2.20 4.01 -6.63
C ASP A 121 -0.94 3.71 -7.47
N PRO A 122 -1.07 3.15 -8.69
CA PRO A 122 0.09 2.84 -9.50
C PRO A 122 0.89 4.11 -9.83
N PRO A 123 2.19 3.97 -10.14
CA PRO A 123 3.00 5.10 -10.55
C PRO A 123 2.40 5.85 -11.74
N GLU A 124 2.72 7.14 -11.87
CA GLU A 124 2.36 7.87 -13.07
C GLU A 124 3.05 7.25 -14.30
N LYS A 125 2.50 7.57 -15.48
CA LYS A 125 3.10 7.20 -16.75
C LYS A 125 4.50 7.81 -16.86
N PRO A 126 5.57 7.03 -17.06
CA PRO A 126 6.92 7.56 -17.07
C PRO A 126 7.16 8.50 -18.24
N THR A 127 8.05 9.46 -18.06
CA THR A 127 8.63 10.22 -19.16
C THR A 127 9.88 9.50 -19.68
N ILE A 128 10.11 9.59 -20.98
CA ILE A 128 11.29 9.02 -21.67
C ILE A 128 11.99 10.13 -22.45
N ASN A 129 13.29 10.31 -22.17
CA ASN A 129 14.14 11.26 -22.88
C ASN A 129 15.33 10.53 -23.52
N GLY A 130 15.70 10.93 -24.73
CA GLY A 130 16.80 10.32 -25.46
C GLY A 130 16.75 10.65 -26.96
N PRO A 131 17.69 10.14 -27.76
CA PRO A 131 17.74 10.40 -29.18
C PRO A 131 16.55 9.76 -29.93
N THR A 132 15.89 10.53 -30.80
CA THR A 132 14.84 10.02 -31.72
C THR A 132 15.38 9.65 -33.10
N SER A 133 16.63 10.00 -33.37
CA SER A 133 17.41 9.56 -34.53
C SER A 133 18.79 9.18 -34.04
N ALA A 134 19.19 7.94 -34.30
CA ALA A 134 20.40 7.34 -33.78
C ALA A 134 21.15 6.60 -34.89
N LYS A 135 22.38 6.15 -34.64
CA LYS A 135 23.14 5.32 -35.58
C LYS A 135 23.13 3.87 -35.13
N THR A 136 22.99 2.98 -36.11
CA THR A 136 23.13 1.54 -35.93
C THR A 136 24.52 1.19 -35.40
N GLY A 137 24.60 0.30 -34.41
CA GLY A 137 25.85 -0.22 -33.83
C GLY A 137 26.57 0.70 -32.83
N GLU A 138 25.96 1.82 -32.42
CA GLU A 138 26.46 2.69 -31.34
C GLU A 138 25.54 2.61 -30.12
N ASP A 139 26.09 2.75 -28.91
CA ASP A 139 25.30 2.85 -27.67
C ASP A 139 24.61 4.21 -27.59
N HIS A 140 23.30 4.19 -27.31
CA HIS A 140 22.49 5.38 -27.11
C HIS A 140 21.90 5.38 -25.71
N GLU A 141 22.06 6.49 -25.01
CA GLU A 141 21.57 6.68 -23.64
C GLU A 141 20.14 7.25 -23.63
N TYR A 142 19.31 6.70 -22.74
CA TYR A 142 17.95 7.14 -22.47
C TYR A 142 17.77 7.35 -20.97
N THR A 143 17.01 8.38 -20.61
CA THR A 143 16.61 8.64 -19.23
C THR A 143 15.10 8.48 -19.05
N PHE A 144 14.72 8.03 -17.87
CA PHE A 144 13.34 7.75 -17.47
C PHE A 144 13.08 8.37 -16.11
N VAL A 145 11.93 9.02 -15.94
CA VAL A 145 11.50 9.52 -14.64
C VAL A 145 9.98 9.44 -14.54
N THR A 146 9.50 9.01 -13.38
CA THR A 146 8.11 9.03 -12.97
C THR A 146 8.00 9.33 -11.48
N THR A 147 6.79 9.63 -11.03
CA THR A 147 6.44 9.75 -9.61
C THR A 147 5.34 8.78 -9.26
N ASP A 148 5.42 8.22 -8.05
CA ASP A 148 4.37 7.45 -7.43
C ASP A 148 3.49 8.35 -6.53
N PRO A 149 2.14 8.29 -6.65
CA PRO A 149 1.22 9.12 -5.85
C PRO A 149 1.31 8.89 -4.34
N ASP A 150 1.61 7.65 -3.92
CA ASP A 150 1.77 7.26 -2.52
C ASP A 150 3.19 7.53 -2.01
N GLY A 151 4.09 7.88 -2.92
CA GLY A 151 5.49 8.23 -2.63
C GLY A 151 6.39 7.00 -2.56
N ASP A 152 5.93 5.86 -3.08
CA ASP A 152 6.68 4.62 -3.09
C ASP A 152 7.86 4.65 -4.06
N ASP A 153 8.86 3.82 -3.77
CA ASP A 153 9.96 3.56 -4.68
C ASP A 153 9.46 2.82 -5.93
N VAL A 154 10.05 3.14 -7.08
CA VAL A 154 9.60 2.62 -8.38
C VAL A 154 10.67 1.82 -9.11
N TYR A 155 10.22 0.87 -9.92
CA TYR A 155 11.02 0.15 -10.90
C TYR A 155 10.60 0.53 -12.32
N TYR A 156 11.53 0.52 -13.28
CA TYR A 156 11.26 0.80 -14.69
C TYR A 156 11.48 -0.44 -15.56
N PHE A 157 10.59 -0.65 -16.52
CA PHE A 157 10.76 -1.66 -17.57
C PHE A 157 10.77 -1.00 -18.94
N VAL A 158 11.84 -1.23 -19.70
CA VAL A 158 12.03 -0.66 -21.04
C VAL A 158 12.04 -1.78 -22.06
N ASP A 159 11.13 -1.70 -23.03
CA ASP A 159 11.14 -2.49 -24.25
C ASP A 159 11.74 -1.64 -25.38
N TRP A 160 12.80 -2.13 -26.00
CA TRP A 160 13.57 -1.37 -26.99
C TRP A 160 12.99 -1.47 -28.41
N GLY A 161 11.91 -2.26 -28.60
CA GLY A 161 11.21 -2.39 -29.87
C GLY A 161 11.90 -3.30 -30.89
N ASP A 162 12.95 -4.01 -30.48
CA ASP A 162 13.75 -4.95 -31.29
C ASP A 162 13.77 -6.37 -30.69
N GLU A 163 12.72 -6.73 -29.96
CA GLU A 163 12.58 -7.97 -29.19
C GLU A 163 13.48 -8.08 -27.95
N THR A 164 14.22 -7.02 -27.60
CA THR A 164 15.00 -6.92 -26.36
C THR A 164 14.36 -5.99 -25.33
N ASN A 165 14.73 -6.15 -24.06
CA ASN A 165 14.25 -5.30 -22.96
C ASN A 165 15.30 -5.15 -21.85
N SER A 166 15.11 -4.17 -20.97
CA SER A 166 16.00 -3.87 -19.85
C SER A 166 15.84 -4.78 -18.63
N SER A 167 14.85 -5.68 -18.61
CA SER A 167 14.25 -6.16 -17.34
C SER A 167 13.76 -4.99 -16.46
N TRP A 168 13.47 -5.25 -15.18
CA TRP A 168 13.13 -4.20 -14.22
C TRP A 168 14.41 -3.54 -13.68
N LEU A 169 14.57 -2.25 -13.94
CA LEU A 169 15.61 -1.38 -13.41
C LEU A 169 15.11 -0.74 -12.11
N GLY A 170 15.90 -0.80 -11.03
CA GLY A 170 15.55 -0.18 -9.75
C GLY A 170 15.78 -1.09 -8.53
N PRO A 171 15.19 -0.75 -7.36
CA PRO A 171 14.27 0.37 -7.16
C PRO A 171 14.97 1.73 -7.26
N SER A 172 14.20 2.80 -7.49
CA SER A 172 14.65 4.18 -7.49
C SER A 172 13.59 5.05 -6.82
N ASN A 173 13.99 6.14 -6.16
CA ASN A 173 13.03 6.94 -5.41
C ASN A 173 11.99 7.56 -6.38
N SER A 174 10.75 7.76 -5.90
CA SER A 174 9.74 8.53 -6.65
C SER A 174 10.30 9.89 -7.08
N GLY A 175 10.25 10.18 -8.38
CA GLY A 175 10.80 11.40 -8.99
C GLY A 175 12.30 11.37 -9.30
N GLU A 176 13.00 10.26 -9.04
CA GLU A 176 14.40 10.06 -9.39
C GLU A 176 14.55 9.66 -10.87
N GLU A 177 15.50 10.30 -11.56
CA GLU A 177 15.82 9.97 -12.96
C GLU A 177 16.73 8.74 -13.03
N VAL A 178 16.34 7.77 -13.85
CA VAL A 178 17.08 6.52 -14.11
C VAL A 178 17.60 6.52 -15.55
N THR A 179 18.81 6.01 -15.75
CA THR A 179 19.46 5.94 -17.07
C THR A 179 19.63 4.50 -17.54
N ALA A 180 19.36 4.24 -18.83
CA ALA A 180 19.74 2.99 -19.50
C ALA A 180 20.30 3.26 -20.90
N THR A 181 21.18 2.38 -21.36
CA THR A 181 21.77 2.44 -22.70
C THR A 181 21.30 1.28 -23.56
N HIS A 182 21.13 1.51 -24.87
CA HIS A 182 20.79 0.47 -25.83
C HIS A 182 21.49 0.67 -27.18
N THR A 183 21.79 -0.44 -27.85
CA THR A 183 22.37 -0.49 -29.19
C THR A 183 21.45 -1.27 -30.12
N TRP A 184 21.03 -0.65 -31.22
CA TRP A 184 20.32 -1.33 -32.31
C TRP A 184 21.30 -1.81 -33.37
N SER A 185 21.16 -3.07 -33.79
CA SER A 185 22.06 -3.70 -34.78
C SER A 185 21.61 -3.53 -36.23
N GLU A 186 20.35 -3.16 -36.47
CA GLU A 186 19.76 -3.07 -37.81
C GLU A 186 19.19 -1.67 -38.11
N ASP A 187 19.11 -1.34 -39.39
CA ASP A 187 18.44 -0.12 -39.86
C ASP A 187 16.92 -0.30 -39.74
N GLY A 188 16.21 0.72 -39.27
CA GLY A 188 14.76 0.61 -39.07
C GLY A 188 14.13 1.69 -38.23
N ILE A 189 12.85 1.48 -37.91
CA ILE A 189 12.08 2.29 -36.97
C ILE A 189 11.75 1.41 -35.78
N TYR A 190 12.10 1.87 -34.59
CA TYR A 190 11.87 1.19 -33.32
C TYR A 190 10.91 2.02 -32.46
N ILE A 191 9.99 1.35 -31.78
CA ILE A 191 9.09 1.98 -30.81
C ILE A 191 9.56 1.55 -29.43
N VAL A 192 10.35 2.40 -28.80
CA VAL A 192 10.78 2.19 -27.40
C VAL A 192 9.57 2.43 -26.52
N ARG A 193 9.33 1.53 -25.56
CA ARG A 193 8.23 1.62 -24.61
C ARG A 193 8.75 1.53 -23.19
N VAL A 194 8.31 2.40 -22.31
CA VAL A 194 8.65 2.36 -20.89
C VAL A 194 7.39 2.34 -20.03
N LYS A 195 7.38 1.51 -19.00
CA LYS A 195 6.40 1.57 -17.90
C LYS A 195 7.13 1.49 -16.57
N ALA A 196 6.44 1.84 -15.49
CA ALA A 196 6.94 1.70 -14.14
C ALA A 196 6.03 0.80 -13.30
N LYS A 197 6.53 0.37 -12.15
CA LYS A 197 5.75 -0.25 -11.09
C LYS A 197 6.27 0.15 -9.73
N ASP A 198 5.40 0.16 -8.73
CA ASP A 198 5.77 0.41 -7.34
C ASP A 198 6.33 -0.86 -6.64
N MET A 199 6.55 -0.77 -5.32
CA MET A 199 7.03 -1.85 -4.47
C MET A 199 6.00 -2.96 -4.24
N ASP A 200 4.71 -2.64 -4.33
CA ASP A 200 3.58 -3.56 -4.18
C ASP A 200 3.16 -4.23 -5.51
N GLY A 201 3.79 -3.80 -6.61
CA GLY A 201 3.68 -4.37 -7.94
C GLY A 201 2.59 -3.77 -8.82
N ALA A 202 1.92 -2.66 -8.44
CA ALA A 202 0.99 -2.00 -9.35
C ALA A 202 1.76 -1.31 -10.47
N GLU A 203 1.27 -1.44 -11.71
CA GLU A 203 1.99 -1.01 -12.90
C GLU A 203 1.30 0.19 -13.56
N SER A 204 2.12 1.10 -14.09
CA SER A 204 1.66 2.23 -14.88
C SER A 204 1.40 1.88 -16.35
N ASP A 205 0.72 2.78 -17.07
CA ASP A 205 0.61 2.71 -18.52
C ASP A 205 1.98 2.90 -19.21
N PHE A 206 2.11 2.34 -20.42
CA PHE A 206 3.32 2.53 -21.24
C PHE A 206 3.41 3.93 -21.87
N GLU A 207 4.55 4.59 -21.72
CA GLU A 207 5.01 5.68 -22.60
C GLU A 207 5.81 5.15 -23.77
N THR A 208 5.76 5.86 -24.91
CA THR A 208 6.43 5.43 -26.14
C THR A 208 7.28 6.52 -26.76
N LEU A 209 8.46 6.14 -27.26
CA LEU A 209 9.34 7.00 -28.05
C LEU A 209 9.69 6.32 -29.36
N LYS A 210 9.41 6.98 -30.48
CA LYS A 210 9.81 6.50 -31.81
C LYS A 210 11.26 6.88 -32.08
N VAL A 211 12.09 5.87 -32.35
CA VAL A 211 13.50 6.03 -32.69
C VAL A 211 13.72 5.57 -34.13
N THR A 212 14.47 6.35 -34.92
CA THR A 212 14.76 6.06 -36.33
C THR A 212 16.26 5.85 -36.54
N MET A 213 16.63 4.71 -37.10
CA MET A 213 17.99 4.42 -37.57
C MET A 213 18.12 4.76 -39.07
N PRO A 214 19.29 5.22 -39.53
CA PRO A 214 19.50 5.61 -40.92
C PRO A 214 19.35 4.40 -41.84
N ILE A 215 18.37 4.43 -42.74
CA ILE A 215 18.18 3.38 -43.74
C ILE A 215 19.18 3.60 -44.87
N ASN A 216 20.12 2.68 -45.09
CA ASN A 216 21.06 2.80 -46.21
C ASN A 216 20.39 2.58 -47.58
N GLN A 217 19.87 3.67 -48.16
CA GLN A 217 19.21 3.63 -49.46
C GLN A 217 20.12 3.17 -50.61
N ALA A 218 21.44 3.35 -50.50
CA ALA A 218 22.37 2.90 -51.53
C ALA A 218 22.48 1.37 -51.58
N LEU A 219 22.50 0.71 -50.43
CA LEU A 219 22.45 -0.75 -50.34
C LEU A 219 21.11 -1.30 -50.84
N ILE A 220 19.99 -0.68 -50.47
CA ILE A 220 18.66 -1.07 -50.97
C ILE A 220 18.59 -0.95 -52.49
N ASN A 221 19.09 0.17 -53.04
CA ASN A 221 19.11 0.39 -54.48
C ASN A 221 20.04 -0.60 -55.22
N LEU A 222 21.18 -0.96 -54.63
CA LEU A 222 22.09 -1.97 -55.18
C LEU A 222 21.46 -3.36 -55.14
N GLN A 223 20.81 -3.74 -54.05
CA GLN A 223 20.10 -5.02 -53.92
C GLN A 223 18.99 -5.14 -54.97
N ASN A 224 18.17 -4.09 -55.11
CA ASN A 224 17.12 -4.02 -56.12
C ASN A 224 17.70 -4.10 -57.54
N PHE A 225 18.81 -3.42 -57.80
CA PHE A 225 19.50 -3.48 -59.09
C PHE A 225 20.06 -4.88 -59.38
N LEU A 226 20.65 -5.55 -58.40
CA LEU A 226 21.16 -6.93 -58.53
C LEU A 226 20.03 -7.94 -58.72
N GLU A 227 18.88 -7.77 -58.07
CA GLU A 227 17.68 -8.57 -58.33
C GLU A 227 17.13 -8.36 -59.74
N ILE A 228 17.13 -7.12 -60.24
CA ILE A 228 16.73 -6.82 -61.60
C ILE A 228 17.71 -7.47 -62.58
N LEU A 229 19.02 -7.33 -62.35
CA LEU A 229 20.06 -7.94 -63.19
C LEU A 229 19.95 -9.47 -63.23
N SER A 230 19.70 -10.14 -62.10
CA SER A 230 19.56 -11.60 -62.05
C SER A 230 18.31 -12.10 -62.78
N LYS A 231 17.23 -11.31 -62.81
CA LYS A 231 16.01 -11.57 -63.60
C LYS A 231 16.24 -11.41 -65.10
N PHE A 232 17.10 -10.48 -65.53
CA PHE A 232 17.41 -10.24 -66.94
C PHE A 232 18.54 -11.12 -67.50
N PHE A 233 19.46 -11.59 -66.65
CA PHE A 233 20.61 -12.41 -67.06
C PHE A 233 20.79 -13.67 -66.19
N PRO A 234 19.90 -14.68 -66.31
CA PRO A 234 19.92 -15.86 -65.43
C PRO A 234 21.12 -16.82 -65.59
N ARG A 235 21.99 -16.59 -66.58
CA ARG A 235 23.17 -17.42 -66.88
C ARG A 235 24.53 -16.72 -66.67
N LEU A 236 24.56 -15.49 -66.17
CA LEU A 236 25.80 -14.91 -65.68
C LEU A 236 26.05 -15.46 -64.26
N GLY A 237 26.87 -16.50 -64.16
CA GLY A 237 27.43 -16.91 -62.87
C GLY A 237 28.25 -15.76 -62.31
N LEU A 238 27.86 -15.24 -61.14
CA LEU A 238 28.68 -14.32 -60.36
C LEU A 238 29.97 -15.05 -59.99
N ILE A 239 31.10 -14.58 -60.50
CA ILE A 239 32.41 -14.97 -59.97
C ILE A 239 32.50 -14.25 -58.62
N SER A 240 32.22 -14.98 -57.54
CA SER A 240 32.53 -14.57 -56.18
C SER A 240 34.00 -14.90 -55.92
N ASP A 241 34.88 -13.93 -56.08
CA ASP A 241 36.22 -13.93 -55.48
C ASP A 241 36.71 -12.48 -55.40
N PHE A 242 36.41 -11.82 -54.27
CA PHE A 242 37.27 -10.98 -53.42
C PHE A 242 36.44 -10.24 -52.38
#